data_AF-A0A644Z3V5-F1
#
_entry.id   AF-A0A644Z3V5-F1
#
_cell.length_a   1.000
_cell.length_b   1.000
_cell.length_c   1.000
_cell.angle_alpha   90.00
_cell.angle_beta   90.00
_cell.angle_gamma   90.00
#
_symmetry.space_group_name_H-M   'P 1'
#
loop_
_entity.id
_entity.type
_entity.pdbx_description
1 polymer ?
#
loop_
_entity_poly.entity_id
_entity_poly.type
_entity_poly.pdbx_seq_one_letter_code
_entity_poly.pdbx_strand_id
1 'polypeptide(L)'
;MNQTLLKIIASREDISDYLFHFTKGSNAFDSLLKITEDRQLKDIRNNGVICFTEAPVTLLKSMFDIFEKYPEPMYAPYGVAIKKEHLFQLGGRPVIYGTKEEKDFLPELMKWRFEEYIPNIKDYTWLREWRLKSNLLDLTQENCFIITKTKEEYESVAFSDDCIGDIDFDGCVADGQFWGEAIGYFDRGFKGISIEDIVEFNKLSKNEIDKMIDKQDFSDTVGRNLGGFIW
;
A
#
# COMPACT_ATOMS: atom_id res chain seq x y z
N MET A 1 6.70 -13.88 27.16
CA MET A 1 6.80 -12.50 26.64
C MET A 1 6.38 -11.54 27.74
N ASN A 2 7.08 -10.43 27.98
CA ASN A 2 6.77 -9.50 29.06
C ASN A 2 5.43 -8.78 28.75
N GLN A 3 4.38 -9.07 29.53
CA GLN A 3 3.05 -8.48 29.33
C GLN A 3 3.06 -6.95 29.39
N THR A 4 3.94 -6.36 30.20
CA THR A 4 4.09 -4.90 30.29
C THR A 4 4.64 -4.33 28.98
N LEU A 5 5.61 -5.00 28.35
CA LEU A 5 6.15 -4.57 27.06
C LEU A 5 5.07 -4.58 25.97
N LEU A 6 4.24 -5.62 25.91
CA LEU A 6 3.15 -5.71 24.94
C LEU A 6 2.13 -4.57 25.12
N LYS A 7 1.77 -4.26 26.36
CA LYS A 7 0.88 -3.12 26.67
C LYS A 7 1.50 -1.79 26.26
N ILE A 8 2.80 -1.59 26.51
CA ILE A 8 3.51 -0.38 26.09
C ILE A 8 3.47 -0.26 24.56
N ILE A 9 3.85 -1.31 23.83
CA ILE A 9 3.85 -1.28 22.35
C ILE A 9 2.44 -1.00 21.81
N ALA A 10 1.41 -1.65 22.36
CA ALA A 10 0.02 -1.44 21.94
C ALA A 10 -0.50 -0.02 22.21
N SER A 11 0.11 0.72 23.14
CA SER A 11 -0.24 2.12 23.45
C SER A 11 0.54 3.16 22.63
N ARG A 12 1.53 2.73 21.84
CA ARG A 12 2.41 3.62 21.06
C ARG A 12 1.82 3.83 19.67
N GLU A 13 1.02 4.89 19.54
CA GLU A 13 0.43 5.32 18.25
C GLU A 13 1.48 5.71 17.20
N ASP A 14 2.71 6.01 17.61
CA ASP A 14 3.82 6.32 16.71
C ASP A 14 4.46 5.07 16.09
N ILE A 15 4.16 3.85 16.56
CA ILE A 15 4.70 2.59 16.01
C ILE A 15 3.66 1.92 15.12
N SER A 16 4.01 1.68 13.87
CA SER A 16 3.12 1.01 12.91
C SER A 16 3.33 -0.50 12.90
N ASP A 17 2.28 -1.28 12.62
CA ASP A 17 2.43 -2.71 12.31
C ASP A 17 2.64 -2.96 10.81
N TYR A 18 2.65 -1.88 10.01
CA TYR A 18 2.83 -1.93 8.57
C TYR A 18 4.04 -1.12 8.12
N LEU A 19 4.59 -1.55 6.99
CA LEU A 19 5.64 -0.89 6.24
C LEU A 19 5.11 -0.56 4.86
N PHE A 20 5.37 0.65 4.38
CA PHE A 20 4.75 1.18 3.17
C PHE A 20 5.78 1.31 2.05
N HIS A 21 5.47 0.77 0.89
CA HIS A 21 6.16 1.07 -0.36
C HIS A 21 5.33 2.07 -1.15
N PHE A 22 5.66 3.36 -1.04
CA PHE A 22 4.98 4.41 -1.77
C PHE A 22 5.55 4.60 -3.17
N THR A 23 4.66 4.81 -4.13
CA THR A 23 5.02 5.23 -5.48
C THR A 23 5.29 6.74 -5.50
N LYS A 24 5.80 7.26 -6.62
CA LYS A 24 6.25 8.65 -6.73
C LYS A 24 6.17 9.17 -8.16
N GLY A 25 6.25 10.50 -8.30
CA GLY A 25 6.20 11.19 -9.59
C GLY A 25 4.78 11.36 -10.12
N SER A 26 4.65 11.89 -11.33
CA SER A 26 3.35 12.17 -11.96
C SER A 26 2.52 10.91 -12.24
N ASN A 27 3.19 9.79 -12.52
CA ASN A 27 2.56 8.53 -12.91
C ASN A 27 2.45 7.57 -11.70
N ALA A 28 2.32 8.14 -10.51
CA ALA A 28 2.32 7.40 -9.25
C ALA A 28 1.13 6.43 -9.14
N PHE A 29 -0.05 6.85 -9.60
CA PHE A 29 -1.24 6.01 -9.62
C PHE A 29 -1.10 4.88 -10.64
N ASP A 30 -0.64 5.15 -11.87
CA ASP A 30 -0.36 4.12 -12.88
C ASP A 30 0.65 3.08 -12.38
N SER A 31 1.64 3.54 -11.60
CA SER A 31 2.60 2.64 -10.97
C SER A 31 1.95 1.71 -9.95
N LEU A 32 0.96 2.20 -9.19
CA LEU A 32 0.17 1.38 -8.27
C LEU A 32 -0.69 0.36 -9.03
N LEU A 33 -1.38 0.80 -10.11
CA LEU A 33 -2.17 -0.10 -10.96
C LEU A 33 -1.33 -1.27 -11.46
N LYS A 34 -0.15 -0.97 -11.99
CA LYS A 34 0.79 -2.01 -12.45
C LYS A 34 1.25 -2.95 -11.33
N ILE A 35 1.52 -2.42 -10.13
CA ILE A 35 1.88 -3.24 -8.96
C ILE A 35 0.74 -4.20 -8.59
N THR A 36 -0.50 -3.73 -8.64
CA THR A 36 -1.68 -4.53 -8.29
C THR A 36 -2.04 -5.55 -9.37
N GLU A 37 -1.92 -5.19 -10.64
CA GLU A 37 -2.08 -6.10 -11.79
C GLU A 37 -1.03 -7.21 -11.76
N ASP A 38 0.24 -6.85 -11.63
CA ASP A 38 1.35 -7.81 -11.53
C ASP A 38 1.33 -8.60 -10.21
N ARG A 39 0.56 -8.14 -9.21
CA ARG A 39 0.59 -8.59 -7.80
C ARG A 39 2.01 -8.67 -7.23
N GLN A 40 2.88 -7.73 -7.59
CA GLN A 40 4.30 -7.76 -7.27
C GLN A 40 4.90 -6.37 -7.06
N LEU A 41 5.77 -6.25 -6.06
CA LEU A 41 6.71 -5.14 -5.95
C LEU A 41 8.03 -5.52 -6.62
N LYS A 42 8.56 -4.60 -7.45
CA LYS A 42 9.82 -4.80 -8.20
C LYS A 42 10.81 -3.70 -7.82
N ASP A 43 12.08 -4.04 -7.69
CA ASP A 43 13.16 -3.05 -7.57
C ASP A 43 13.43 -2.42 -8.95
N ILE A 44 12.70 -1.34 -9.24
CA ILE A 44 12.78 -0.61 -10.51
C ILE A 44 14.20 -0.08 -10.77
N ARG A 45 14.98 0.21 -9.71
CA ARG A 45 16.33 0.76 -9.83
C ARG A 45 17.41 -0.32 -9.91
N ASN A 46 17.04 -1.59 -9.77
CA ASN A 46 17.95 -2.74 -9.81
C ASN A 46 19.14 -2.58 -8.83
N ASN A 47 18.87 -2.03 -7.65
CA ASN A 47 19.81 -1.85 -6.55
C ASN A 47 19.94 -3.11 -5.67
N GLY A 48 19.14 -4.15 -5.93
CA GLY A 48 19.11 -5.37 -5.12
C GLY A 48 18.24 -5.25 -3.87
N VAL A 49 17.44 -4.18 -3.74
CA VAL A 49 16.67 -3.89 -2.54
C VAL A 49 15.30 -3.26 -2.84
N ILE A 50 14.29 -3.69 -2.11
CA ILE A 50 12.98 -3.01 -2.04
C ILE A 50 12.91 -2.24 -0.73
N CYS A 51 12.64 -0.94 -0.83
CA CYS A 51 12.57 -0.02 0.30
C CYS A 51 11.14 0.18 0.77
N PHE A 52 10.98 0.36 2.08
CA PHE A 52 9.71 0.65 2.74
C PHE A 52 9.93 1.72 3.81
N THR A 53 8.88 2.46 4.14
CA THR A 53 8.86 3.43 5.25
C THR A 53 7.95 2.92 6.36
N GLU A 54 8.37 3.07 7.62
CA GLU A 54 7.47 2.83 8.75
C GLU A 54 6.73 4.12 9.09
N ALA A 55 5.40 4.09 8.94
CA ALA A 55 4.52 5.21 9.28
C ALA A 55 3.21 4.69 9.89
N PRO A 56 2.74 5.21 11.03
CA PRO A 56 1.37 5.00 11.46
C PRO A 56 0.40 5.48 10.39
N VAL A 57 -0.63 4.70 10.12
CA VAL A 57 -1.67 5.04 9.14
C VAL A 57 -2.28 6.42 9.43
N THR A 58 -2.54 6.71 10.70
CA THR A 58 -3.06 8.00 11.19
C THR A 58 -2.19 9.20 10.79
N LEU A 59 -0.88 9.01 10.64
CA LEU A 59 0.03 10.11 10.29
C LEU A 59 0.20 10.31 8.78
N LEU A 60 -0.27 9.38 7.94
CA LEU A 60 -0.06 9.44 6.49
C LEU A 60 -0.67 10.71 5.88
N LYS A 61 -1.87 11.11 6.30
CA LYS A 61 -2.51 12.35 5.81
C LYS A 61 -1.61 13.56 6.03
N SER A 62 -1.14 13.74 7.27
CA SER A 62 -0.25 14.86 7.62
C SER A 62 1.10 14.80 6.89
N MET A 63 1.62 13.59 6.65
CA MET A 63 2.86 13.38 5.90
C MET A 63 2.70 13.82 4.42
N PHE A 64 1.60 13.42 3.77
CA PHE A 64 1.34 13.82 2.38
C PHE A 64 0.97 15.30 2.25
N ASP A 65 0.27 15.88 3.23
CA ASP A 65 0.00 17.33 3.27
C ASP A 65 1.30 18.16 3.34
N ILE A 66 2.39 17.60 3.89
CA ILE A 66 3.72 18.22 3.83
C ILE A 66 4.30 18.08 2.43
N PHE A 67 4.28 16.88 1.84
CA PHE A 67 4.88 16.63 0.53
C PHE A 67 4.21 17.45 -0.59
N GLU A 68 2.88 17.58 -0.57
CA GLU A 68 2.14 18.34 -1.58
C GLU A 68 2.49 19.84 -1.60
N LYS A 69 3.13 20.38 -0.54
CA LYS A 69 3.58 21.78 -0.49
C LYS A 69 4.85 22.05 -1.29
N TYR A 70 5.56 21.02 -1.73
CA TYR A 70 6.84 21.15 -2.41
C TYR A 70 6.74 20.66 -3.86
N PRO A 71 7.47 21.29 -4.80
CA PRO A 71 7.62 20.76 -6.14
C PRO A 71 8.33 19.40 -6.08
N GLU A 72 7.86 18.44 -6.89
CA GLU A 72 8.41 17.07 -6.96
C GLU A 72 8.46 16.35 -5.60
N PRO A 73 7.29 16.06 -4.99
CA PRO A 73 7.23 15.38 -3.71
C PRO A 73 7.98 14.05 -3.73
N MET A 74 8.60 13.69 -2.59
CA MET A 74 9.36 12.45 -2.44
C MET A 74 8.51 11.21 -2.72
N TYR A 75 7.26 11.25 -2.26
CA TYR A 75 6.26 10.21 -2.44
C TYR A 75 4.92 10.83 -2.82
N ALA A 76 4.15 10.10 -3.59
CA ALA A 76 2.74 10.39 -3.85
C ALA A 76 1.86 9.54 -2.92
N PRO A 77 0.60 9.92 -2.68
CA PRO A 77 -0.35 9.23 -1.79
C PRO A 77 -0.86 7.89 -2.35
N TYR A 78 0.04 7.08 -2.91
CA TYR A 78 -0.24 5.82 -3.56
C TYR A 78 0.82 4.79 -3.16
N GLY A 79 0.41 3.57 -2.84
CA GLY A 79 1.39 2.54 -2.48
C GLY A 79 0.77 1.27 -1.92
N VAL A 80 1.66 0.39 -1.46
CA VAL A 80 1.29 -0.88 -0.83
C VAL A 80 1.83 -0.91 0.59
N ALA A 81 0.98 -1.27 1.53
CA ALA A 81 1.33 -1.55 2.92
C ALA A 81 1.53 -3.06 3.10
N ILE A 82 2.59 -3.46 3.79
CA ILE A 82 2.91 -4.86 4.09
C ILE A 82 3.04 -5.03 5.60
N LYS A 83 2.53 -6.14 6.16
CA LYS A 83 2.72 -6.44 7.59
C LYS A 83 4.21 -6.51 7.92
N LYS A 84 4.63 -5.73 8.91
CA LYS A 84 6.03 -5.63 9.36
C LYS A 84 6.58 -6.98 9.78
N GLU A 85 5.77 -7.76 10.50
CA GLU A 85 6.14 -9.13 10.90
C GLU A 85 6.44 -10.01 9.68
N HIS A 86 5.59 -9.97 8.66
CA HIS A 86 5.77 -10.72 7.43
C HIS A 86 7.06 -10.32 6.70
N LEU A 87 7.28 -9.01 6.51
CA LEU A 87 8.51 -8.53 5.88
C LEU A 87 9.76 -8.93 6.69
N PHE A 88 9.68 -8.91 8.02
CA PHE A 88 10.79 -9.35 8.88
C PHE A 88 11.11 -10.83 8.70
N GLN A 89 10.10 -11.69 8.57
CA GLN A 89 10.26 -13.13 8.30
C GLN A 89 10.94 -13.37 6.95
N LEU A 90 10.68 -12.53 5.95
CA LEU A 90 11.35 -12.55 4.64
C LEU A 90 12.80 -12.02 4.65
N GLY A 91 13.30 -11.57 5.80
CA GLY A 91 14.65 -11.01 5.94
C GLY A 91 14.72 -9.49 5.79
N GLY A 92 13.57 -8.81 5.69
CA GLY A 92 13.49 -7.35 5.74
C GLY A 92 14.01 -6.80 7.07
N ARG A 93 14.80 -5.73 7.04
CA ARG A 93 15.42 -5.14 8.23
C ARG A 93 15.42 -3.61 8.16
N PRO A 94 15.46 -2.92 9.31
CA PRO A 94 15.70 -1.48 9.36
C PRO A 94 17.05 -1.11 8.75
N VAL A 95 17.08 0.07 8.14
CA VAL A 95 18.30 0.73 7.64
C VAL A 95 19.27 1.04 8.79
N ILE A 96 20.56 1.01 8.48
CA ILE A 96 21.65 1.41 9.36
C ILE A 96 22.11 2.78 8.89
N TYR A 97 21.90 3.80 9.71
CA TYR A 97 22.34 5.16 9.42
C TYR A 97 23.72 5.41 10.03
N GLY A 98 24.60 6.06 9.28
CA GLY A 98 25.94 6.43 9.74
C GLY A 98 26.68 7.30 8.73
N THR A 99 27.88 7.73 9.07
CA THR A 99 28.76 8.43 8.13
C THR A 99 29.29 7.45 7.08
N LYS A 100 29.76 7.98 5.95
CA LYS A 100 30.30 7.17 4.87
C LYS A 100 31.47 6.28 5.34
N GLU A 101 32.29 6.76 6.25
CA GLU A 101 33.40 6.02 6.85
C GLU A 101 32.91 4.86 7.72
N GLU A 102 31.79 5.05 8.43
CA GLU A 102 31.19 3.99 9.26
C GLU A 102 30.72 2.79 8.43
N LYS A 103 30.34 3.01 7.17
CA LYS A 103 29.98 1.93 6.22
C LYS A 103 31.11 0.92 6.04
N ASP A 104 32.36 1.37 6.08
CA ASP A 104 33.53 0.51 5.83
C ASP A 104 33.80 -0.45 7.00
N PHE A 105 33.31 -0.13 8.19
CA PHE A 105 33.35 -1.03 9.35
C PHE A 105 32.21 -2.05 9.37
N LEU A 106 31.19 -1.91 8.52
CA LEU A 106 30.09 -2.87 8.45
C LEU A 106 30.50 -4.13 7.68
N PRO A 107 30.11 -5.33 8.17
CA PRO A 107 30.25 -6.56 7.40
C PRO A 107 29.55 -6.45 6.04
N GLU A 108 30.14 -7.03 4.99
CA GLU A 108 29.62 -6.95 3.61
C GLU A 108 28.15 -7.40 3.51
N LEU A 109 27.79 -8.42 4.27
CA LEU A 109 26.42 -8.96 4.35
C LEU A 109 25.39 -7.98 4.92
N MET A 110 25.81 -6.87 5.53
CA MET A 110 24.95 -5.85 6.12
C MET A 110 24.96 -4.52 5.36
N LYS A 111 25.91 -4.30 4.44
CA LYS A 111 26.08 -3.02 3.74
C LYS A 111 24.88 -2.61 2.89
N TRP A 112 24.06 -3.56 2.43
CA TRP A 112 22.81 -3.27 1.71
C TRP A 112 21.77 -2.50 2.55
N ARG A 113 21.91 -2.54 3.88
CA ARG A 113 21.08 -1.77 4.82
C ARG A 113 21.61 -0.36 5.08
N PHE A 114 22.82 -0.03 4.64
CA PHE A 114 23.44 1.24 5.00
C PHE A 114 22.82 2.42 4.24
N GLU A 115 22.53 3.50 4.95
CA GLU A 115 22.22 4.81 4.37
C GLU A 115 23.10 5.87 5.02
N GLU A 116 23.67 6.75 4.19
CA GLU A 116 24.52 7.81 4.68
C GLU A 116 23.68 8.89 5.38
N TYR A 117 24.11 9.25 6.58
CA TYR A 117 23.50 10.28 7.41
C TYR A 117 24.47 11.44 7.62
N ILE A 118 24.01 12.65 7.31
CA ILE A 118 24.74 13.90 7.53
C ILE A 118 23.80 14.88 8.22
N PRO A 119 24.02 15.20 9.51
CA PRO A 119 23.14 16.11 10.27
C PRO A 119 22.85 17.41 9.50
N ASN A 120 21.57 17.78 9.42
CA ASN A 120 21.06 18.99 8.76
C ASN A 120 21.31 19.10 7.24
N ILE A 121 21.88 18.08 6.60
CA ILE A 121 22.16 18.08 5.14
C ILE A 121 21.43 16.91 4.48
N LYS A 122 21.60 15.70 5.03
CA LYS A 122 21.03 14.47 4.52
C LYS A 122 20.54 13.63 5.69
N ASP A 123 19.27 13.85 6.06
CA ASP A 123 18.60 13.14 7.14
C ASP A 123 17.35 12.43 6.60
N TYR A 124 17.47 11.12 6.42
CA TYR A 124 16.35 10.23 6.07
C TYR A 124 15.88 9.39 7.27
N THR A 125 16.35 9.68 8.49
CA THR A 125 16.01 8.89 9.68
C THR A 125 14.52 8.98 10.03
N TRP A 126 13.89 10.10 9.69
CA TRP A 126 12.46 10.32 9.86
C TRP A 126 11.58 9.40 8.99
N LEU A 127 12.13 8.83 7.90
CA LEU A 127 11.45 7.80 7.10
C LEU A 127 11.41 6.45 7.79
N ARG A 128 12.24 6.24 8.84
CA ARG A 128 12.35 4.95 9.55
C ARG A 128 12.43 3.80 8.56
N GLU A 129 13.36 3.92 7.61
CA GLU A 129 13.38 3.08 6.42
C GLU A 129 13.66 1.61 6.77
N TRP A 130 12.94 0.72 6.10
CA TRP A 130 13.17 -0.72 6.06
C TRP A 130 13.57 -1.13 4.65
N ARG A 131 14.46 -2.11 4.54
CA ARG A 131 14.85 -2.70 3.24
C ARG A 131 14.64 -4.20 3.27
N LEU A 132 14.21 -4.75 2.14
CA LEU A 132 14.27 -6.17 1.82
C LEU A 132 15.33 -6.38 0.75
N LYS A 133 16.31 -7.26 0.98
CA LYS A 133 17.33 -7.60 -0.02
C LYS A 133 16.77 -8.56 -1.07
N SER A 134 15.94 -8.03 -1.97
CA SER A 134 15.31 -8.74 -3.08
C SER A 134 15.05 -7.76 -4.23
N ASN A 135 14.95 -8.29 -5.44
CA ASN A 135 14.49 -7.53 -6.61
C ASN A 135 12.98 -7.63 -6.82
N LEU A 136 12.34 -8.60 -6.17
CA LEU A 136 10.93 -8.91 -6.35
C LEU A 136 10.30 -9.36 -5.04
N LEU A 137 9.05 -8.96 -4.81
CA LEU A 137 8.24 -9.40 -3.69
C LEU A 137 6.80 -9.61 -4.17
N ASP A 138 6.31 -10.84 -4.01
CA ASP A 138 4.92 -11.17 -4.32
C ASP A 138 3.95 -10.60 -3.28
N LEU A 139 2.85 -10.06 -3.77
CA LEU A 139 1.77 -9.48 -2.98
C LEU A 139 0.61 -10.48 -2.92
N THR A 140 0.14 -10.73 -1.71
CA THR A 140 -1.00 -11.62 -1.45
C THR A 140 -2.07 -10.86 -0.69
N GLN A 141 -3.30 -11.33 -0.79
CA GLN A 141 -4.44 -10.79 -0.07
C GLN A 141 -4.25 -10.76 1.46
N GLU A 142 -3.45 -11.67 2.00
CA GLU A 142 -3.26 -11.79 3.46
C GLU A 142 -2.13 -10.91 4.02
N ASN A 143 -1.16 -10.53 3.18
CA ASN A 143 0.06 -9.85 3.65
C ASN A 143 0.10 -8.35 3.34
N CYS A 144 -0.84 -7.85 2.52
CA CYS A 144 -0.81 -6.46 2.07
C CYS A 144 -2.19 -5.82 1.92
N PHE A 145 -2.18 -4.48 1.91
CA PHE A 145 -3.31 -3.65 1.50
C PHE A 145 -2.80 -2.42 0.75
N ILE A 146 -3.67 -1.78 -0.03
CA ILE A 146 -3.30 -0.63 -0.88
C ILE A 146 -3.64 0.71 -0.22
N ILE A 147 -2.86 1.73 -0.58
CA ILE A 147 -3.11 3.14 -0.26
C ILE A 147 -3.43 3.87 -1.56
N THR A 148 -4.52 4.64 -1.58
CA THR A 148 -4.87 5.56 -2.67
C THR A 148 -5.14 6.96 -2.15
N LYS A 149 -5.22 7.96 -3.04
CA LYS A 149 -5.54 9.32 -2.61
C LYS A 149 -7.02 9.44 -2.27
N THR A 150 -7.89 8.95 -3.15
CA THR A 150 -9.35 9.01 -3.01
C THR A 150 -9.98 7.63 -2.87
N LYS A 151 -11.22 7.58 -2.37
CA LYS A 151 -12.02 6.36 -2.26
C LYS A 151 -12.45 5.84 -3.62
N GLU A 152 -12.73 6.73 -4.57
CA GLU A 152 -13.02 6.36 -5.96
C GLU A 152 -11.83 5.62 -6.61
N GLU A 153 -10.62 6.13 -6.43
CA GLU A 153 -9.40 5.44 -6.87
C GLU A 153 -9.22 4.10 -6.14
N TYR A 154 -9.53 4.04 -4.84
CA TYR A 154 -9.49 2.78 -4.10
C TYR A 154 -10.47 1.75 -4.70
N GLU A 155 -11.71 2.13 -4.95
CA GLU A 155 -12.74 1.24 -5.49
C GLU A 155 -12.37 0.74 -6.90
N SER A 156 -11.74 1.58 -7.74
CA SER A 156 -11.30 1.15 -9.06
C SER A 156 -10.17 0.12 -9.02
N VAL A 157 -9.23 0.25 -8.08
CA VAL A 157 -8.13 -0.73 -7.92
C VAL A 157 -8.59 -1.98 -7.17
N ALA A 158 -9.39 -1.82 -6.12
CA ALA A 158 -9.81 -2.93 -5.27
C ALA A 158 -10.79 -3.86 -5.98
N PHE A 159 -11.60 -3.36 -6.91
CA PHE A 159 -12.56 -4.13 -7.70
C PHE A 159 -12.19 -4.00 -9.18
N SER A 160 -10.96 -4.36 -9.55
CA SER A 160 -10.48 -4.23 -10.93
C SER A 160 -11.20 -5.20 -11.88
N ASP A 161 -11.07 -4.96 -13.19
CA ASP A 161 -11.71 -5.81 -14.20
C ASP A 161 -11.22 -7.28 -14.16
N ASP A 162 -9.99 -7.50 -13.69
CA ASP A 162 -9.42 -8.83 -13.46
C ASP A 162 -10.12 -9.62 -12.34
N CYS A 163 -10.97 -8.94 -11.55
CA CYS A 163 -11.72 -9.53 -10.44
C CYS A 163 -13.20 -9.77 -10.79
N ILE A 164 -13.56 -9.82 -12.08
CA ILE A 164 -14.93 -10.15 -12.48
C ILE A 164 -15.31 -11.57 -12.03
N GLY A 165 -16.30 -11.65 -11.14
CA GLY A 165 -16.79 -12.90 -10.57
C GLY A 165 -17.99 -13.45 -11.33
N ASP A 166 -18.96 -12.58 -11.65
CA ASP A 166 -20.19 -12.97 -12.33
C ASP A 166 -20.68 -11.90 -13.32
N ILE A 167 -21.53 -12.29 -14.27
CA ILE A 167 -22.19 -11.38 -15.21
C ILE A 167 -23.67 -11.75 -15.31
N ASP A 168 -24.53 -10.85 -14.85
CA ASP A 168 -25.97 -10.95 -15.04
C ASP A 168 -26.41 -10.27 -16.33
N PHE A 169 -27.36 -10.89 -17.02
CA PHE A 169 -27.98 -10.37 -18.23
C PHE A 169 -29.47 -10.16 -17.95
N ASP A 170 -29.92 -8.91 -17.96
CA ASP A 170 -31.34 -8.56 -17.87
C ASP A 170 -31.79 -7.87 -19.15
N GLY A 171 -33.06 -7.97 -19.51
CA GLY A 171 -33.55 -7.36 -20.75
C GLY A 171 -35.00 -7.63 -21.07
N CYS A 172 -35.48 -6.98 -22.13
CA CYS A 172 -36.84 -7.17 -22.64
C CYS A 172 -36.86 -7.28 -24.18
N VAL A 173 -37.93 -7.88 -24.71
CA VAL A 173 -38.14 -7.97 -26.16
C VAL A 173 -38.88 -6.73 -26.65
N ALA A 174 -38.28 -6.01 -27.58
CA ALA A 174 -38.87 -4.85 -28.25
C ALA A 174 -38.53 -4.87 -29.75
N ASP A 175 -39.50 -4.56 -30.60
CA ASP A 175 -39.37 -4.53 -32.07
C ASP A 175 -38.83 -5.84 -32.69
N GLY A 176 -39.14 -6.98 -32.05
CA GLY A 176 -38.70 -8.30 -32.49
C GLY A 176 -37.23 -8.62 -32.19
N GLN A 177 -36.56 -7.78 -31.39
CA GLN A 177 -35.18 -7.97 -30.93
C GLN A 177 -35.15 -8.00 -29.39
N PHE A 178 -34.19 -8.74 -28.81
CA PHE A 178 -33.95 -8.72 -27.37
C PHE A 178 -32.98 -7.59 -27.05
N TRP A 179 -33.42 -6.64 -26.23
CA TRP A 179 -32.62 -5.54 -25.72
C TRP A 179 -32.23 -5.85 -24.30
N GLY A 180 -30.95 -6.11 -24.08
CA GLY A 180 -30.43 -6.45 -22.76
C GLY A 180 -29.36 -5.49 -22.26
N GLU A 181 -29.14 -5.52 -20.95
CA GLU A 181 -28.01 -4.91 -20.26
C GLU A 181 -27.22 -6.00 -19.55
N ALA A 182 -25.90 -5.89 -19.58
CA ALA A 182 -25.02 -6.76 -18.83
C ALA A 182 -24.55 -6.03 -17.56
N ILE A 183 -24.71 -6.65 -16.40
CA ILE A 183 -24.19 -6.17 -15.12
C ILE A 183 -23.09 -7.13 -14.68
N GLY A 184 -21.85 -6.65 -14.62
CA GLY A 184 -20.73 -7.40 -14.08
C GLY A 184 -20.62 -7.19 -12.58
N TYR A 185 -20.40 -8.28 -11.84
CA TYR A 185 -20.11 -8.26 -10.41
C TYR A 185 -18.62 -8.53 -10.22
N PHE A 186 -17.94 -7.58 -9.60
CA PHE A 186 -16.49 -7.60 -9.39
C PHE A 186 -16.22 -7.87 -7.91
N ASP A 187 -15.47 -8.94 -7.65
CA ASP A 187 -15.02 -9.30 -6.31
C ASP A 187 -13.89 -8.36 -5.86
N ARG A 188 -13.70 -8.24 -4.55
CA ARG A 188 -12.57 -7.47 -4.02
C ARG A 188 -11.26 -8.23 -4.30
N GLY A 189 -10.37 -7.64 -5.08
CA GLY A 189 -9.00 -8.11 -5.31
C GLY A 189 -8.03 -7.73 -4.19
N PHE A 190 -8.17 -6.53 -3.63
CA PHE A 190 -7.30 -5.97 -2.58
C PHE A 190 -8.09 -5.27 -1.47
N LYS A 191 -7.60 -5.41 -0.23
CA LYS A 191 -7.95 -4.51 0.88
C LYS A 191 -7.25 -3.17 0.68
N GLY A 192 -7.80 -2.09 1.22
CA GLY A 192 -7.13 -0.80 1.16
C GLY A 192 -7.79 0.30 1.98
N ILE A 193 -7.10 1.44 1.99
CA ILE A 193 -7.59 2.68 2.58
C ILE A 193 -7.23 3.84 1.65
N SER A 194 -8.08 4.85 1.60
CA SER A 194 -7.77 6.10 0.92
C SER A 194 -7.23 7.14 1.91
N ILE A 195 -6.39 8.06 1.44
CA ILE A 195 -5.89 9.17 2.26
C ILE A 195 -7.02 10.11 2.69
N GLU A 196 -8.09 10.24 1.89
CA GLU A 196 -9.27 11.02 2.28
C GLU A 196 -10.02 10.42 3.47
N ASP A 197 -10.15 9.10 3.54
CA ASP A 197 -10.80 8.42 4.67
C ASP A 197 -9.99 8.59 5.98
N ILE A 198 -8.67 8.81 5.89
CA ILE A 198 -7.81 9.00 7.07
C ILE A 198 -8.21 10.23 7.89
N VAL A 199 -8.85 11.24 7.30
CA VAL A 199 -9.38 12.39 8.06
C VAL A 199 -10.43 11.93 9.08
N GLU A 200 -11.26 10.95 8.72
CA GLU A 200 -12.20 10.32 9.64
C GLU A 200 -11.47 9.36 10.60
N PHE A 201 -10.45 8.65 10.13
CA PHE A 201 -9.64 7.74 10.95
C PHE A 201 -8.73 8.40 11.97
N ASN A 202 -8.44 9.70 11.86
CA ASN A 202 -7.67 10.43 12.88
C ASN A 202 -8.39 10.53 14.22
N LYS A 203 -9.66 10.10 14.29
CA LYS A 203 -10.44 9.93 15.52
C LYS A 203 -10.32 8.52 16.10
N LEU A 204 -9.67 7.60 15.39
CA LEU A 204 -9.55 6.19 15.72
C LEU A 204 -8.13 5.87 16.21
N SER A 205 -8.04 4.91 17.12
CA SER A 205 -6.79 4.28 17.52
C SER A 205 -6.24 3.37 16.41
N LYS A 206 -4.93 3.09 16.44
CA LYS A 206 -4.31 2.09 15.55
C LYS A 206 -5.08 0.75 15.50
N ASN A 207 -5.49 0.23 16.66
CA ASN A 207 -6.24 -1.03 16.76
C ASN A 207 -7.60 -0.98 16.05
N GLU A 208 -8.25 0.18 16.02
CA GLU A 208 -9.52 0.35 15.32
C GLU A 208 -9.32 0.37 13.81
N ILE A 209 -8.24 1.01 13.33
CA ILE A 209 -7.86 1.00 11.91
C ILE A 209 -7.55 -0.42 11.44
N ASP A 210 -6.78 -1.19 12.23
CA ASP A 210 -6.48 -2.58 11.91
C ASP A 210 -7.75 -3.42 11.77
N LYS A 211 -8.70 -3.25 12.69
CA LYS A 211 -10.01 -3.91 12.61
C LYS A 211 -10.81 -3.48 11.38
N MET A 212 -10.69 -2.24 10.92
CA MET A 212 -11.38 -1.77 9.72
C MET A 212 -10.80 -2.41 8.46
N ILE A 213 -9.48 -2.51 8.38
CA ILE A 213 -8.80 -3.19 7.26
C ILE A 213 -9.14 -4.68 7.27
N ASP A 214 -9.15 -5.32 8.45
CA ASP A 214 -9.44 -6.75 8.59
C ASP A 214 -10.89 -7.10 8.23
N LYS A 215 -11.84 -6.18 8.42
CA LYS A 215 -13.27 -6.34 8.09
C LYS A 215 -13.60 -6.30 6.61
N GLN A 216 -12.70 -5.82 5.75
CA GLN A 216 -12.93 -5.79 4.31
C GLN A 216 -12.88 -7.22 3.77
N ASP A 217 -14.02 -7.75 3.33
CA ASP A 217 -14.11 -9.13 2.87
C ASP A 217 -13.72 -9.23 1.39
N PHE A 218 -13.04 -10.31 1.03
CA PHE A 218 -12.71 -10.60 -0.36
C PHE A 218 -13.93 -11.11 -1.14
N SER A 219 -14.99 -11.55 -0.45
CA SER A 219 -16.30 -11.86 -1.06
C SER A 219 -17.18 -10.63 -1.27
N ASP A 220 -16.75 -9.43 -0.87
CA ASP A 220 -17.50 -8.22 -1.18
C ASP A 220 -17.51 -8.02 -2.70
N THR A 221 -18.66 -7.64 -3.26
CA THR A 221 -18.83 -7.43 -4.70
C THR A 221 -19.36 -6.04 -5.02
N VAL A 222 -18.90 -5.46 -6.13
CA VAL A 222 -19.48 -4.24 -6.72
C VAL A 222 -20.06 -4.57 -8.09
N GLY A 223 -21.34 -4.23 -8.30
CA GLY A 223 -22.00 -4.33 -9.59
C GLY A 223 -21.70 -3.12 -10.48
N ARG A 224 -21.31 -3.34 -11.74
CA ARG A 224 -21.12 -2.29 -12.74
C ARG A 224 -21.82 -2.66 -14.04
N ASN A 225 -22.45 -1.68 -14.68
CA ASN A 225 -23.04 -1.86 -16.00
C ASN A 225 -21.93 -1.99 -17.05
N LEU A 226 -21.91 -3.10 -17.79
CA LEU A 226 -20.94 -3.41 -18.85
C LEU A 226 -21.40 -2.95 -20.24
N GLY A 227 -22.62 -2.42 -20.33
CA GLY A 227 -23.23 -1.92 -21.55
C GLY A 227 -24.47 -2.71 -21.96
N GLY A 228 -25.20 -2.11 -22.90
CA GLY A 228 -26.34 -2.74 -23.55
C GLY A 228 -25.93 -3.63 -24.73
N PHE A 229 -26.72 -4.66 -25.01
CA PHE A 229 -26.57 -5.53 -26.16
C PHE A 229 -27.92 -5.80 -26.82
N ILE A 230 -27.86 -6.18 -28.10
CA ILE A 230 -29.02 -6.52 -28.91
C ILE A 230 -28.81 -7.92 -29.46
N TRP A 231 -29.82 -8.78 -29.33
CA TRP A 231 -29.82 -10.16 -29.84
C TRP A 231 -31.06 -10.46 -30.67
#